data_AF-A0A426GBY2-F1
#
_entry.id   AF-A0A426GBY2-F1
#
_cell.length_a   1.000
_cell.length_b   1.000
_cell.length_c   1.000
_cell.angle_alpha   90.00
_cell.angle_beta   90.00
_cell.angle_gamma   90.00
#
_symmetry.space_group_name_H-M   'P 1'
#
loop_
_entity.id
_entity.type
_entity.pdbx_description
1 polymer ?
#
loop_
_entity_poly.entity_id
_entity_poly.type
_entity_poly.pdbx_seq_one_letter_code
_entity_poly.pdbx_strand_id
1 'polypeptide(L)'
;TAAEAAFATLKALVAELTAAGLAPPVVTGGGTGTHVFDLASGVYTELQAGSYAVMDVEYDACGAPDGQSWAFEPALFIASTVVSANHKSHVTVDAGFKAVSMDGPP
;
A
#
# COMPACT_ATOMS: atom_id res chain seq x y z
N THR A 1 -4.16 7.77 17.44
CA THR A 1 -3.51 8.04 16.13
C THR A 1 -4.57 8.28 15.07
N ALA A 2 -4.20 8.71 13.86
CA ALA A 2 -5.17 8.88 12.77
C ALA A 2 -5.91 7.57 12.43
N ALA A 3 -5.22 6.43 12.49
CA ALA A 3 -5.80 5.10 12.29
C ALA A 3 -6.87 4.77 13.35
N GLU A 4 -6.59 5.00 14.63
CA GLU A 4 -7.57 4.78 15.71
C GLU A 4 -8.84 5.63 15.54
N ALA A 5 -8.70 6.89 15.08
CA ALA A 5 -9.84 7.77 14.81
C ALA A 5 -10.69 7.27 13.63
N ALA A 6 -10.04 6.74 12.59
CA ALA A 6 -10.74 6.12 11.45
C ALA A 6 -11.50 4.87 11.89
N PHE A 7 -10.89 3.99 12.69
CA PHE A 7 -11.55 2.79 13.22
C PHE A 7 -12.70 3.11 14.16
N ALA A 8 -12.57 4.13 15.01
CA ALA A 8 -13.65 4.60 15.87
C ALA A 8 -14.86 5.06 15.07
N THR A 9 -14.62 5.87 14.02
CA THR A 9 -15.67 6.33 13.10
C THR A 9 -16.36 5.16 12.39
N LEU A 10 -15.59 4.24 11.85
CA LEU A 10 -16.13 3.06 11.14
C LEU A 10 -16.95 2.17 12.07
N LYS A 11 -16.45 1.92 13.30
CA LYS A 11 -17.15 1.11 14.30
C LYS A 11 -18.48 1.75 14.72
N ALA A 12 -18.51 3.08 14.89
CA ALA A 12 -19.73 3.80 15.20
C ALA A 12 -20.77 3.64 14.07
N LEU A 13 -20.35 3.83 12.81
CA LEU A 13 -21.22 3.66 11.65
C LEU A 13 -21.80 2.24 11.55
N VAL A 14 -20.96 1.21 11.74
CA VAL A 14 -21.41 -0.19 11.73
C VAL A 14 -22.43 -0.45 12.85
N ALA A 15 -22.22 0.11 14.04
CA ALA A 15 -23.15 -0.01 15.15
C ALA A 15 -24.50 0.70 14.86
N GLU A 16 -24.47 1.90 14.28
CA GLU A 16 -25.69 2.64 13.89
C GLU A 16 -26.50 1.88 12.82
N LEU A 17 -25.84 1.38 11.78
CA LEU A 17 -26.48 0.57 10.75
C LEU A 17 -27.07 -0.72 11.34
N THR A 18 -26.35 -1.37 12.25
CA THR A 18 -26.84 -2.58 12.93
C THR A 18 -28.08 -2.29 13.77
N ALA A 19 -28.09 -1.19 14.53
CA ALA A 19 -29.24 -0.77 15.33
C ALA A 19 -30.47 -0.43 14.48
N ALA A 20 -30.26 0.05 13.25
CA ALA A 20 -31.32 0.32 12.28
C ALA A 20 -31.82 -0.94 11.53
N GLY A 21 -31.29 -2.13 11.84
CA GLY A 21 -31.62 -3.37 11.13
C GLY A 21 -30.96 -3.49 9.75
N LEU A 22 -29.91 -2.70 9.49
CA LEU A 22 -29.17 -2.60 8.23
C LEU A 22 -27.71 -3.04 8.39
N ALA A 23 -27.45 -4.04 9.25
CA ALA A 23 -26.10 -4.51 9.55
C ALA A 23 -25.35 -4.88 8.23
N PRO A 24 -24.20 -4.22 7.94
CA PRO A 24 -23.45 -4.54 6.74
C PRO A 24 -22.94 -5.98 6.79
N PRO A 25 -23.19 -6.81 5.74
CA PRO A 25 -22.67 -8.17 5.70
C PRO A 25 -21.16 -8.20 5.46
N VAL A 26 -20.60 -7.10 4.94
CA VAL A 26 -19.18 -6.94 4.65
C VAL A 26 -18.76 -5.53 5.07
N VAL A 27 -17.65 -5.46 5.80
CA VAL A 27 -16.91 -4.24 6.08
C VAL A 27 -15.51 -4.45 5.51
N THR A 28 -15.19 -3.80 4.40
CA THR A 28 -13.97 -4.05 3.63
C THR A 28 -13.12 -2.80 3.49
N GLY A 29 -11.81 -2.97 3.46
CA GLY A 29 -10.85 -1.88 3.30
C GLY A 29 -9.44 -2.31 3.68
N GLY A 30 -8.62 -1.35 4.10
CA GLY A 30 -7.23 -1.58 4.47
C GLY A 30 -6.29 -1.69 3.27
N GLY A 31 -5.03 -1.32 3.47
CA GLY A 31 -3.99 -1.34 2.44
C GLY A 31 -2.74 -2.07 2.92
N THR A 32 -1.78 -2.30 2.02
CA THR A 32 -0.48 -2.88 2.39
C THR A 32 0.19 -2.07 3.51
N GLY A 33 0.01 -0.74 3.50
CA GLY A 33 0.52 0.20 4.51
C GLY A 33 -0.03 -0.01 5.92
N THR A 34 -1.21 -0.59 6.05
CA THR A 34 -2.00 -0.57 7.30
C THR A 34 -2.53 -1.94 7.71
N HIS A 35 -2.32 -2.98 6.89
CA HIS A 35 -2.93 -4.30 7.04
C HIS A 35 -2.82 -4.90 8.45
N VAL A 36 -1.70 -4.69 9.16
CA VAL A 36 -1.51 -5.15 10.55
C VAL A 36 -2.51 -4.48 11.50
N PHE A 37 -2.66 -3.16 11.39
CA PHE A 37 -3.60 -2.39 12.21
C PHE A 37 -5.05 -2.65 11.83
N ASP A 38 -5.33 -2.78 10.53
CA ASP A 38 -6.67 -3.07 10.03
C ASP A 38 -7.17 -4.43 10.53
N LEU A 39 -6.30 -5.44 10.51
CA LEU A 39 -6.59 -6.76 11.08
C LEU A 39 -6.83 -6.67 12.59
N ALA A 40 -5.97 -5.94 13.31
CA ALA A 40 -6.07 -5.78 14.75
C ALA A 40 -7.30 -4.96 15.19
N SER A 41 -7.88 -4.13 14.30
CA SER A 41 -9.06 -3.31 14.60
C SER A 41 -10.29 -4.15 14.97
N GLY A 42 -10.41 -5.36 14.39
CA GLY A 42 -11.59 -6.21 14.50
C GLY A 42 -12.86 -5.63 13.87
N VAL A 43 -12.77 -4.52 13.13
CA VAL A 43 -13.91 -3.87 12.47
C VAL A 43 -14.10 -4.39 11.04
N TYR A 44 -12.99 -4.68 10.34
CA TYR A 44 -13.03 -5.22 8.98
C TYR A 44 -13.32 -6.72 8.97
N THR A 45 -14.16 -7.14 8.02
CA THR A 45 -14.40 -8.54 7.66
C THR A 45 -13.54 -9.00 6.49
N GLU A 46 -12.98 -8.06 5.73
CA GLU A 46 -12.15 -8.30 4.54
C GLU A 46 -11.04 -7.23 4.45
N LEU A 47 -9.84 -7.64 4.05
CA LEU A 47 -8.70 -6.76 3.78
C LEU A 47 -8.45 -6.63 2.28
N GLN A 48 -8.14 -5.41 1.82
CA GLN A 48 -7.95 -5.05 0.41
C GLN A 48 -6.48 -4.70 0.08
N ALA A 49 -5.53 -5.17 0.88
CA ALA A 49 -4.11 -4.99 0.59
C ALA A 49 -3.77 -5.60 -0.78
N GLY A 50 -3.01 -4.85 -1.60
CA GLY A 50 -2.69 -5.24 -2.99
C GLY A 50 -1.19 -5.23 -3.29
N SER A 51 -0.54 -4.07 -3.09
CA SER A 51 0.89 -3.90 -3.43
C SER A 51 1.83 -4.83 -2.66
N TYR A 52 1.39 -5.48 -1.58
CA TYR A 52 2.20 -6.41 -0.80
C TYR A 52 2.78 -7.56 -1.66
N ALA A 53 2.13 -7.89 -2.77
CA ALA A 53 2.56 -8.94 -3.69
C ALA A 53 3.78 -8.56 -4.54
N VAL A 54 4.05 -7.27 -4.73
CA VAL A 54 5.11 -6.77 -5.61
C VAL A 54 6.06 -5.79 -4.96
N MET A 55 5.56 -5.01 -3.99
CA MET A 55 6.21 -3.90 -3.32
C MET A 55 6.78 -2.85 -4.27
N ASP A 56 7.17 -1.71 -3.72
CA ASP A 56 7.86 -0.64 -4.45
C ASP A 56 8.68 0.22 -3.47
N VAL A 57 9.39 1.20 -4.01
CA VAL A 57 10.23 2.13 -3.25
C VAL A 57 9.42 3.03 -2.30
N GLU A 58 8.15 3.29 -2.59
CA GLU A 58 7.31 4.15 -1.76
C GLU A 58 6.94 3.44 -0.44
N TYR A 59 6.64 2.14 -0.50
CA TYR A 59 6.45 1.34 0.71
C TYR A 59 7.72 1.25 1.57
N ASP A 60 8.90 1.11 0.94
CA ASP A 60 10.16 1.10 1.69
C ASP A 60 10.39 2.44 2.42
N ALA A 61 10.09 3.57 1.76
CA ALA A 61 10.18 4.89 2.35
C ALA A 61 9.16 5.13 3.49
N CYS A 62 7.97 4.53 3.42
CA CYS A 62 6.95 4.63 4.47
C CYS A 62 7.30 3.83 5.73
N GLY A 63 8.10 2.77 5.59
CA GLY A 63 8.40 1.82 6.66
C GLY A 63 7.24 0.88 6.99
N ALA A 64 7.56 -0.26 7.62
CA ALA A 64 6.55 -1.25 7.95
C ALA A 64 5.59 -0.74 9.03
N PRO A 65 4.29 -1.13 8.99
CA PRO A 65 3.29 -0.63 9.92
C PRO A 65 3.64 -0.87 11.39
N ASP A 66 4.27 -1.98 11.73
CA ASP A 66 4.68 -2.31 13.10
C ASP A 66 5.99 -1.64 13.56
N GLY A 67 6.56 -0.77 12.72
CA GLY A 67 7.85 -0.12 12.96
C GLY A 67 9.05 -1.06 12.85
N GLN A 68 8.85 -2.29 12.37
CA GLN A 68 9.91 -3.25 12.08
C GLN A 68 10.27 -3.20 10.59
N SER A 69 10.80 -4.30 10.06
CA SER A 69 11.00 -4.49 8.63
C SER A 69 9.71 -5.02 7.97
N TRP A 70 9.53 -4.70 6.70
CA TRP A 70 8.45 -5.28 5.91
C TRP A 70 8.56 -6.81 5.89
N ALA A 71 7.42 -7.49 6.03
CA ALA A 71 7.31 -8.93 5.80
C ALA A 71 7.34 -9.30 4.30
N PHE A 72 7.29 -8.30 3.43
CA PHE A 72 7.25 -8.43 1.98
C PHE A 72 8.47 -7.74 1.36
N GLU A 73 8.89 -8.22 0.20
CA GLU A 73 10.06 -7.72 -0.52
C GLU A 73 9.72 -7.28 -1.95
N PRO A 74 10.52 -6.39 -2.57
CA PRO A 74 10.38 -6.05 -3.98
C PRO A 74 10.45 -7.28 -4.89
N ALA A 75 9.37 -7.50 -5.64
CA ALA A 75 9.22 -8.63 -6.57
C ALA A 75 8.87 -8.19 -8.00
N LEU A 76 8.56 -6.91 -8.24
CA LEU A 76 8.36 -6.35 -9.58
C LEU A 76 9.56 -5.52 -10.01
N PHE A 77 10.12 -5.86 -11.18
CA PHE A 77 11.29 -5.20 -11.74
C PHE A 77 11.08 -4.87 -13.22
N ILE A 78 11.74 -3.82 -13.68
CA ILE A 78 11.76 -3.43 -15.10
C ILE A 78 13.12 -3.78 -15.67
N ALA A 79 13.15 -4.79 -16.54
CA ALA A 79 14.34 -5.09 -17.32
C ALA A 79 14.62 -3.95 -18.31
N SER A 80 15.85 -3.45 -18.32
CA SER A 80 16.28 -2.37 -19.23
C SER A 80 17.71 -2.60 -19.72
N THR A 81 18.01 -2.05 -20.89
CA THR A 81 19.32 -2.14 -21.54
C THR A 81 19.95 -0.76 -21.63
N VAL A 82 21.26 -0.67 -21.35
CA VAL A 82 22.04 0.54 -21.65
C VAL A 82 22.16 0.69 -23.16
N VAL A 83 21.60 1.76 -23.71
CA VAL A 83 21.64 2.08 -25.14
C VAL A 83 22.69 3.13 -25.51
N SER A 84 23.20 3.88 -24.51
CA SER A 84 24.27 4.85 -24.70
C SER A 84 25.08 5.06 -23.41
N ALA A 85 26.41 5.11 -23.55
CA ALA A 85 27.36 5.45 -22.48
C ALA A 85 28.26 6.63 -22.88
N ASN A 86 27.76 7.53 -23.72
CA ASN A 86 28.54 8.65 -24.26
C ASN A 86 28.80 9.78 -23.23
N HIS A 87 28.10 9.79 -22.10
CA HIS A 87 28.27 10.78 -21.04
C HIS A 87 29.23 10.27 -19.96
N LYS A 88 30.05 11.17 -19.39
CA LYS A 88 31.01 10.81 -18.34
C LYS A 88 30.37 10.47 -16.99
N SER A 89 29.15 10.93 -16.72
CA SER A 89 28.49 10.83 -15.41
C SER A 89 27.29 9.88 -15.35
N HIS A 90 26.75 9.46 -16.49
CA HIS A 90 25.53 8.65 -16.55
C HIS A 90 25.45 7.85 -17.85
N VAL A 91 24.54 6.89 -17.86
CA VAL A 91 24.16 6.11 -19.05
C VAL A 91 22.71 6.40 -19.41
N THR A 92 22.35 6.19 -20.67
CA THR A 92 20.95 6.20 -21.12
C THR A 92 20.46 4.77 -21.27
N VAL A 93 19.30 4.46 -20.70
CA VAL A 93 18.62 3.16 -20.83
C VAL A 93 17.37 3.27 -21.71
N ASP A 94 16.86 2.13 -22.16
CA ASP A 94 15.64 2.03 -23.00
C ASP A 94 14.32 2.05 -22.21
N ALA A 95 14.35 2.09 -20.87
CA ALA A 95 13.18 2.22 -20.02
C ALA A 95 12.92 3.70 -19.63
N GLY A 96 11.96 4.34 -20.32
CA GLY A 96 11.46 5.67 -19.98
C GLY A 96 10.01 5.66 -19.48
N PHE A 97 9.29 6.78 -19.58
CA PHE A 97 7.92 6.90 -19.02
C PHE A 97 6.84 6.01 -19.65
N LYS A 98 7.14 5.37 -20.78
CA LYS A 98 6.26 4.35 -21.36
C LYS A 98 6.44 2.97 -20.71
N ALA A 99 7.54 2.78 -19.98
CA ALA A 99 7.87 1.55 -19.26
C ALA A 99 7.60 1.67 -17.75
N VAL A 100 7.78 2.86 -17.17
CA VAL A 100 7.55 3.13 -15.75
C VAL A 100 6.86 4.48 -15.56
N SER A 101 5.80 4.54 -14.75
CA SER A 101 5.20 5.84 -14.39
C SER A 101 6.14 6.61 -13.44
N MET A 102 6.06 7.94 -13.44
CA MET A 102 6.72 8.79 -12.44
C MET A 102 5.85 9.08 -11.21
N ASP A 103 4.76 8.34 -11.04
CA ASP A 103 3.91 8.46 -9.86
C ASP A 103 4.59 7.78 -8.66
N GLY A 104 5.69 8.37 -8.18
CA GLY A 104 6.48 7.89 -7.05
C GLY A 104 7.13 9.05 -6.28
N PRO A 105 7.82 8.77 -5.16
CA PRO A 105 8.45 9.79 -4.31
C PRO A 105 9.49 10.64 -5.09
N PRO A 106 9.71 11.91 -4.68
CA PRO A 106 10.57 12.87 -5.38
C PRO A 106 12.06 12.52 -5.37
#